data_AF-A0A1Y2D6V1-F1
#
_entry.id   AF-A0A1Y2D6V1-F1
#
_cell.length_a   1.000
_cell.length_b   1.000
_cell.length_c   1.000
_cell.angle_alpha   90.00
_cell.angle_beta   90.00
_cell.angle_gamma   90.00
#
_symmetry.space_group_name_H-M   'P 1'
#
loop_
_entity.id
_entity.type
_entity.pdbx_description
1 polymer ?
#
loop_
_entity_poly.entity_id
_entity_poly.type
_entity_poly.pdbx_seq_one_letter_code
_entity_poly.pdbx_strand_id
1 'polypeptide(L)'
;YVDHLLKITQISFSSVILALEYIYRLKEASQSPEGKFLNQWSYEEIIPIAFMMANKYVSDDRYSNTVWANVTNISLKHLNELEMKGLVAISFRLYVSENDYNHWI
;
A
#
# COMPACT_ATOMS: atom_id res chain seq x y z
N TYR A 1 1.21 7.68 -14.13
CA TYR A 1 0.91 7.62 -12.68
C TYR A 1 1.89 6.71 -11.94
N VAL A 2 1.90 5.40 -12.20
CA VAL A 2 2.82 4.45 -11.52
C VAL A 2 4.30 4.74 -11.78
N ASP A 3 4.71 5.04 -13.02
CA ASP A 3 6.10 5.42 -13.34
C ASP A 3 6.56 6.71 -12.62
N HIS A 4 5.65 7.66 -12.44
CA HIS A 4 5.93 8.91 -11.71
C HIS A 4 6.05 8.67 -10.20
N LEU A 5 5.20 7.81 -9.63
CA LEU A 5 5.32 7.36 -8.25
C LEU A 5 6.65 6.67 -8.01
N LEU A 6 6.98 5.65 -8.81
CA LEU A 6 8.23 4.89 -8.70
C LEU A 6 9.49 5.78 -8.79
N LYS A 7 9.48 6.76 -9.70
CA LYS A 7 10.60 7.70 -9.86
C LYS A 7 10.77 8.66 -8.67
N ILE A 8 9.66 9.10 -8.08
CA ILE A 8 9.71 10.07 -6.98
C ILE A 8 10.07 9.40 -5.66
N THR A 9 9.56 8.20 -5.41
CA THR A 9 9.69 7.54 -4.12
C THR A 9 10.96 6.68 -4.02
N GLN A 10 11.75 6.56 -5.09
CA GLN A 10 12.97 5.72 -5.17
C GLN A 10 12.78 4.33 -4.56
N ILE A 11 11.60 3.75 -4.77
CA ILE A 11 11.20 2.51 -4.11
C ILE A 11 12.01 1.36 -4.69
N SER A 12 12.64 0.56 -3.82
CA SER A 12 13.38 -0.64 -4.23
C SER A 12 12.44 -1.65 -4.89
N PHE A 13 12.98 -2.50 -5.77
CA PHE A 13 12.21 -3.58 -6.41
C PHE A 13 11.47 -4.45 -5.38
N SER A 14 12.10 -4.72 -4.23
CA SER A 14 11.48 -5.49 -3.15
C SER A 14 10.22 -4.86 -2.58
N SER A 15 10.21 -3.54 -2.42
CA SER A 15 9.04 -2.81 -1.97
C SER A 15 7.92 -2.79 -3.01
N VAL A 16 8.24 -2.85 -4.31
CA VAL A 16 7.22 -2.99 -5.37
C VAL A 16 6.54 -4.37 -5.28
N ILE A 17 7.32 -5.44 -5.10
CA ILE A 17 6.79 -6.79 -4.94
C ILE A 17 5.86 -6.88 -3.71
N LEU A 18 6.29 -6.32 -2.58
CA LEU A 18 5.45 -6.26 -1.38
C LEU A 18 4.18 -5.43 -1.58
N ALA A 19 4.25 -4.32 -2.33
CA ALA A 19 3.07 -3.54 -2.65
C ALA A 19 2.07 -4.33 -3.50
N LEU A 20 2.52 -5.15 -4.45
CA LEU A 20 1.65 -6.03 -5.23
C LEU A 20 0.95 -7.06 -4.35
N GLU A 21 1.70 -7.69 -3.44
CA GLU A 21 1.14 -8.61 -2.45
C GLU A 21 0.09 -7.92 -1.55
N TYR A 22 0.33 -6.68 -1.13
CA TYR A 22 -0.64 -5.92 -0.34
C TYR A 22 -1.89 -5.54 -1.14
N ILE A 23 -1.75 -5.20 -2.42
CA ILE A 23 -2.91 -4.98 -3.31
C ILE A 23 -3.74 -6.27 -3.43
N TYR A 24 -3.07 -7.41 -3.58
CA TYR A 24 -3.75 -8.72 -3.62
C TYR A 24 -4.52 -8.98 -2.32
N ARG A 25 -3.89 -8.81 -1.16
CA ARG A 25 -4.53 -8.97 0.16
C ARG A 25 -5.71 -8.01 0.38
N LEU A 26 -5.59 -6.76 -0.07
CA LEU A 26 -6.69 -5.79 -0.02
C LEU A 26 -7.87 -6.24 -0.90
N LYS A 27 -7.58 -6.81 -2.07
CA LYS A 27 -8.62 -7.35 -2.96
C LYS A 27 -9.28 -8.61 -2.41
N GLU A 28 -8.55 -9.48 -1.73
CA GLU A 28 -9.14 -10.61 -1.00
C GLU A 28 -10.00 -10.11 0.17
N ALA A 29 -9.50 -9.14 0.94
CA ALA A 29 -10.25 -8.52 2.03
C ALA A 29 -11.54 -7.87 1.52
N SER A 30 -11.56 -7.29 0.31
CA SER A 30 -12.76 -6.66 -0.25
C SER A 30 -13.92 -7.62 -0.56
N GLN A 31 -13.62 -8.92 -0.65
CA GLN A 31 -14.61 -9.99 -0.84
C GLN A 31 -15.23 -10.45 0.49
N SER A 32 -14.58 -10.16 1.63
CA SER A 32 -15.13 -10.45 2.95
C SER A 32 -16.29 -9.53 3.31
N PRO A 33 -17.23 -9.96 4.18
CA PRO A 33 -18.31 -9.11 4.67
C PRO A 33 -17.80 -7.82 5.35
N GLU A 34 -16.70 -7.90 6.13
CA GLU A 34 -16.13 -6.74 6.82
C GLU A 34 -15.41 -5.78 5.87
N GLY A 35 -14.85 -6.27 4.75
CA GLY A 35 -14.03 -5.48 3.83
C GLY A 35 -14.77 -4.86 2.65
N LYS A 36 -16.11 -4.97 2.55
CA LYS A 36 -16.88 -4.42 1.42
C LYS A 36 -16.65 -2.93 1.15
N PHE A 37 -16.27 -2.16 2.17
CA PHE A 37 -15.95 -0.73 2.03
C PHE A 37 -14.76 -0.47 1.09
N LEU A 38 -13.85 -1.43 0.93
CA LEU A 38 -12.69 -1.33 0.03
C LEU A 38 -13.11 -1.25 -1.44
N ASN A 39 -14.28 -1.78 -1.81
CA ASN A 39 -14.79 -1.69 -3.18
C ASN A 39 -15.19 -0.26 -3.57
N GLN A 40 -15.27 0.66 -2.61
CA GLN A 40 -15.50 2.09 -2.84
C GLN A 40 -14.20 2.86 -3.10
N TRP A 41 -13.04 2.25 -2.83
CA TRP A 41 -11.76 2.89 -3.03
C TRP A 41 -11.41 2.90 -4.51
N SER A 42 -10.90 4.04 -4.97
CA SER A 42 -10.36 4.18 -6.31
C SER A 42 -8.96 3.54 -6.41
N TYR A 43 -8.52 3.23 -7.63
CA TYR A 43 -7.15 2.78 -7.86
C TYR A 43 -6.11 3.85 -7.45
N GLU A 44 -6.49 5.13 -7.46
CA GLU A 44 -5.68 6.26 -7.01
C GLU A 44 -5.50 6.30 -5.48
N GLU A 45 -6.31 5.55 -4.73
CA GLU A 45 -6.17 5.37 -3.28
C GLU A 45 -5.50 4.04 -2.96
N ILE A 46 -5.92 2.94 -3.61
CA ILE A 46 -5.39 1.59 -3.34
C ILE A 46 -3.89 1.52 -3.63
N ILE A 47 -3.46 2.01 -4.80
CA ILE A 47 -2.07 1.88 -5.23
C ILE A 47 -1.14 2.64 -4.29
N PRO A 48 -1.35 3.95 -3.99
CA PRO A 48 -0.43 4.64 -3.09
C PRO A 48 -0.43 4.10 -1.67
N ILE A 49 -1.57 3.64 -1.15
CA ILE A 49 -1.63 3.05 0.20
C ILE A 49 -0.81 1.78 0.28
N ALA A 50 -0.94 0.87 -0.70
CA ALA A 50 -0.14 -0.35 -0.74
C ALA A 50 1.36 -0.06 -0.86
N PHE A 51 1.74 0.87 -1.73
CA PHE A 51 3.13 1.28 -1.91
C PHE A 51 3.71 1.98 -0.67
N MET A 52 2.93 2.82 -0.01
CA MET A 52 3.32 3.49 1.22
C MET A 52 3.52 2.48 2.35
N MET A 53 2.60 1.53 2.52
CA MET A 53 2.71 0.46 3.51
C MET A 53 3.94 -0.41 3.26
N ALA A 54 4.23 -0.77 2.01
CA ALA A 54 5.41 -1.54 1.64
C ALA A 54 6.70 -0.77 1.90
N ASN A 55 6.78 0.50 1.50
CA ASN A 55 7.95 1.32 1.73
C ASN A 55 8.24 1.52 3.22
N LYS A 56 7.20 1.75 4.04
CA LYS A 56 7.35 1.86 5.50
C LYS A 56 7.76 0.56 6.19
N TYR A 57 7.48 -0.58 5.56
CA TYR A 57 7.82 -1.89 6.09
C TYR A 57 9.29 -2.26 5.78
N VAL A 58 9.79 -1.93 4.58
CA VAL A 58 11.13 -2.29 4.12
C VAL A 58 12.20 -1.26 4.50
N SER A 59 11.86 0.03 4.38
CA SER A 59 12.84 1.12 4.44
C SER A 59 12.81 1.81 5.80
N ASP A 60 13.98 1.94 6.45
CA ASP A 60 14.14 2.74 7.67
C ASP A 60 14.15 4.27 7.37
N ASP A 61 14.36 4.62 6.10
CA ASP A 61 14.22 5.98 5.56
C ASP A 61 12.74 6.30 5.31
N ARG A 62 12.06 6.76 6.36
CA ARG A 62 10.61 6.99 6.32
C ARG A 62 10.26 8.30 5.63
N TYR A 63 9.86 8.24 4.35
CA TYR A 63 8.98 9.26 3.80
C TYR A 63 7.72 9.32 4.67
N SER A 64 7.53 10.43 5.38
CA SER A 64 6.36 10.63 6.23
C SER A 64 5.08 10.64 5.40
N ASN A 65 3.93 10.43 6.04
CA ASN A 65 2.63 10.54 5.36
C ASN A 65 2.44 11.93 4.71
N THR A 66 3.15 12.95 5.19
CA THR A 66 3.19 14.28 4.60
C THR A 66 3.82 14.27 3.20
N VAL A 67 4.89 13.49 2.99
CA VAL A 67 5.51 13.35 1.67
C VAL A 67 4.58 12.60 0.73
N TRP A 68 4.01 11.49 1.19
CA TRP A 68 3.05 10.70 0.39
C TRP A 68 1.81 11.51 0.02
N ALA A 69 1.29 12.33 0.92
CA ALA A 69 0.18 13.25 0.67
C ALA A 69 0.52 14.24 -0.46
N ASN A 70 1.73 14.83 -0.42
CA ASN A 70 2.19 15.76 -1.46
C ASN A 70 2.36 15.08 -2.83
N VAL A 71 2.88 13.85 -2.86
CA VAL A 71 3.13 13.11 -4.12
C VAL A 71 1.84 12.57 -4.74
N THR A 72 0.89 12.14 -3.91
CA THR A 72 -0.40 11.57 -4.36
C THR A 72 -1.47 12.61 -4.58
N ASN A 73 -1.24 13.85 -4.13
CA ASN A 73 -2.23 14.92 -4.07
C ASN A 73 -3.48 14.57 -3.22
N ILE A 74 -3.33 13.62 -2.29
CA ILE A 74 -4.34 13.24 -1.31
C ILE A 74 -4.08 14.04 -0.02
N SER A 75 -5.14 14.56 0.61
CA SER A 75 -4.97 15.26 1.88
C SER A 75 -4.35 14.34 2.94
N LEU A 76 -3.43 14.87 3.76
CA LEU A 76 -2.76 14.09 4.80
C LEU A 76 -3.75 13.36 5.72
N LYS A 77 -4.85 14.03 6.09
CA LYS A 77 -5.89 13.44 6.92
C LYS A 77 -6.54 12.23 6.26
N HIS A 78 -6.97 12.36 5.00
CA HIS A 78 -7.57 11.26 4.24
C HIS A 78 -6.57 10.12 4.04
N LEU A 79 -5.31 10.43 3.74
CA LEU A 79 -4.25 9.43 3.56
C LEU A 79 -4.01 8.62 4.85
N ASN A 80 -3.99 9.27 6.01
CA ASN A 80 -3.86 8.60 7.31
C ASN A 80 -5.06 7.68 7.59
N GLU A 81 -6.28 8.14 7.28
CA GLU A 81 -7.50 7.33 7.46
C GLU A 81 -7.50 6.10 6.55
N LEU A 82 -7.11 6.26 5.28
CA LEU A 82 -6.96 5.17 4.33
C LEU A 82 -5.87 4.19 4.78
N GLU A 83 -4.71 4.67 5.24
CA GLU A 83 -3.64 3.80 5.75
C GLU A 83 -4.15 2.90 6.88
N MET A 84 -4.80 3.51 7.88
CA MET A 84 -5.33 2.77 9.03
C MET A 84 -6.38 1.75 8.60
N LYS A 85 -7.32 2.14 7.72
CA LYS A 85 -8.34 1.22 7.18
C LYS A 85 -7.71 0.07 6.39
N GLY A 86 -6.67 0.34 5.60
CA GLY A 86 -5.95 -0.66 4.83
C GLY A 86 -5.25 -1.68 5.73
N LEU A 87 -4.54 -1.20 6.75
CA LEU A 87 -3.89 -2.04 7.77
C LEU A 87 -4.89 -2.92 8.52
N VAL A 88 -6.02 -2.34 8.94
CA VAL A 88 -7.11 -3.09 9.60
C VAL A 88 -7.69 -4.14 8.66
N ALA A 89 -7.91 -3.82 7.38
CA ALA A 89 -8.48 -4.74 6.41
C ALA A 89 -7.59 -5.99 6.19
N ILE A 90 -6.27 -5.83 6.19
CA ILE A 90 -5.33 -6.97 6.10
C ILE A 90 -5.01 -7.59 7.48
N SER A 91 -5.66 -7.12 8.55
CA SER A 91 -5.43 -7.55 9.93
C SER A 91 -3.97 -7.38 10.39
N PHE A 92 -3.31 -6.30 9.93
CA PHE A 92 -1.89 -6.02 10.19
C PHE A 92 -0.93 -7.15 9.75
N ARG A 93 -1.38 -8.05 8.87
CA ARG A 93 -0.54 -9.10 8.28
C ARG A 93 0.33 -8.50 7.19
N LEU A 94 1.39 -7.81 7.60
CA LEU A 94 2.40 -7.21 6.72
C LEU A 94 3.55 -8.18 6.40
N TYR A 95 3.74 -9.21 7.22
CA TYR A 95 4.74 -10.23 6.93
C TYR A 95 4.38 -10.99 5.64
N VAL A 96 5.37 -11.11 4.77
CA VAL A 96 5.33 -11.88 3.52
C VAL A 96 6.48 -12.87 3.59
N SER A 97 6.17 -14.16 3.44
CA SER A 97 7.20 -15.19 3.48
C SER A 97 8.06 -15.13 2.22
N GLU A 98 9.26 -15.71 2.26
CA GLU A 98 10.12 -15.80 1.08
C GLU A 98 9.44 -16.57 -0.07
N ASN A 99 8.65 -17.60 0.26
CA ASN A 99 7.88 -18.36 -0.73
C ASN A 99 6.82 -17.50 -1.43
N ASP A 100 6.07 -16.69 -0.67
CA ASP A 100 5.06 -15.80 -1.22
C ASP A 100 5.70 -14.67 -2.03
N TYR A 101 6.82 -14.14 -1.54
CA TYR A 101 7.60 -13.13 -2.25
C TYR A 101 8.13 -13.66 -3.59
N ASN A 102 8.65 -14.89 -3.62
CA ASN A 102 9.14 -15.54 -4.84
C ASN A 102 8.02 -15.89 -5.83
N HIS A 103 6.75 -15.98 -5.40
CA HIS A 103 5.62 -16.19 -6.30
C HIS A 103 5.40 -15.00 -7.26
N TRP A 104 5.86 -13.80 -6.88
CA TRP A 104 5.70 -12.57 -7.65
C TRP A 104 6.88 -12.23 -8.56
N ILE A 105 7.98 -12.98 -8.49
CA ILE A 105 9.19 -12.84 -9.33
C ILE A 105 9.06 -13.72 -10.57
#